data_AF-A0A973GE23-F1
#
_entry.id   AF-A0A973GE23-F1
#
_cell.length_a   1.000
_cell.length_b   1.000
_cell.length_c   1.000
_cell.angle_alpha   90.00
_cell.angle_beta   90.00
_cell.angle_gamma   90.00
#
_symmetry.space_group_name_H-M   'P 1'
#
loop_
_entity.id
_entity.type
_entity.pdbx_description
1 polymer ?
#
loop_
_entity_poly.entity_id
_entity_poly.type
_entity_poly.pdbx_seq_one_letter_code
_entity_poly.pdbx_strand_id
1 'polypeptide(L)' 'AIIATESDATALGLNAVSDGLNVVVAPDAVDLAAALRERGFAPHPVDTSELLKGGGGAKCCTLEIRSAR' A
#
# COMPACT_ATOMS: atom_id res chain seq x y z
N ALA A 1 11.87 -3.64 -10.27
CA ALA A 1 11.10 -3.87 -9.03
C ALA A 1 11.13 -2.62 -8.17
N ILE A 2 10.13 -2.43 -7.31
CA ILE A 2 10.17 -1.48 -6.18
C ILE A 2 10.42 -2.35 -4.95
N ILE A 3 11.46 -2.04 -4.18
CA ILE A 3 11.89 -2.86 -3.03
C ILE A 3 11.49 -2.12 -1.76
N ALA A 4 10.65 -2.73 -0.95
CA ALA A 4 10.24 -2.18 0.34
C ALA A 4 11.36 -2.38 1.38
N THR A 5 11.49 -1.43 2.29
CA THR A 5 12.34 -1.58 3.48
C THR A 5 11.67 -2.50 4.50
N GLU A 6 12.43 -2.94 5.50
CA GLU A 6 11.87 -3.67 6.64
C GLU A 6 10.85 -2.82 7.42
N SER A 7 11.10 -1.51 7.55
CA SER A 7 10.18 -0.56 8.19
C SER A 7 8.84 -0.51 7.44
N ASP A 8 8.88 -0.34 6.11
CA ASP A 8 7.68 -0.33 5.29
C ASP A 8 6.92 -1.66 5.37
N ALA A 9 7.65 -2.79 5.40
CA ALA A 9 7.06 -4.11 5.48
C ALA A 9 6.34 -4.33 6.82
N THR A 10 6.95 -3.90 7.92
CA THR A 10 6.39 -4.00 9.27
C THR A 10 5.13 -3.13 9.43
N ALA A 11 5.07 -1.99 8.74
CA ALA A 11 3.88 -1.15 8.65
C ALA A 11 2.77 -1.71 7.73
N LEU A 12 2.94 -2.91 7.18
CA LEU A 12 2.07 -3.48 6.13
C LEU A 12 1.98 -2.62 4.86
N GLY A 13 3.05 -1.92 4.50
CA GLY A 13 3.13 -1.12 3.27
C GLY A 13 2.90 -1.91 1.98
N LEU A 14 3.31 -3.19 1.95
CA LEU A 14 3.05 -4.09 0.82
C LEU A 14 1.59 -4.55 0.74
N ASN A 15 0.80 -4.35 1.80
CA ASN A 15 -0.65 -4.58 1.81
C ASN A 15 -1.40 -3.41 1.15
N ALA A 16 -0.82 -2.84 0.10
CA ALA A 16 -1.38 -1.76 -0.68
C ALA A 16 -2.38 -2.28 -1.72
N VAL A 17 -3.33 -1.43 -2.11
CA VAL A 17 -4.23 -1.67 -3.23
C VAL A 17 -4.01 -0.59 -4.28
N SER A 18 -4.04 -0.99 -5.56
CA SER A 18 -3.80 -0.07 -6.67
C SER A 18 -4.80 -0.29 -7.80
N ASP A 19 -5.16 0.79 -8.49
CA ASP A 19 -5.95 0.78 -9.72
C ASP A 19 -5.08 0.89 -10.99
N GLY A 20 -3.75 0.78 -10.85
CA GLY A 20 -2.78 0.94 -11.94
C GLY A 20 -2.10 2.31 -11.99
N LEU A 21 -2.60 3.31 -11.25
CA LEU A 21 -1.93 4.61 -11.06
C LEU A 21 -1.97 5.02 -9.58
N ASN A 22 -3.15 5.05 -9.00
CA ASN A 22 -3.38 5.36 -7.60
C ASN A 22 -3.01 4.14 -6.75
N VAL A 23 -2.37 4.39 -5.61
CA VAL A 23 -1.98 3.33 -4.68
C VAL A 23 -2.41 3.76 -3.28
N VAL A 24 -3.35 3.05 -2.67
CA VAL A 24 -3.66 3.25 -1.24
C VAL A 24 -2.63 2.46 -0.43
N VAL A 25 -1.91 3.16 0.44
CA VAL A 25 -0.74 2.62 1.17
C VAL A 25 -0.83 3.01 2.65
N ALA A 26 -0.30 2.16 3.52
CA ALA A 26 -0.16 2.46 4.94
C ALA A 26 0.67 3.75 5.16
N PRO A 27 0.31 4.62 6.12
CA PRO A 27 0.91 5.95 6.24
C PRO A 27 2.40 5.90 6.63
N ASP A 28 2.80 4.84 7.33
CA ASP A 28 4.18 4.65 7.79
C ASP A 28 5.09 3.98 6.74
N ALA A 29 4.57 3.59 5.58
CA ALA A 29 5.36 3.04 4.48
C ALA A 29 5.96 4.15 3.59
N VAL A 30 6.75 5.02 4.23
CA VAL A 30 7.24 6.29 3.66
C VAL A 30 8.20 6.07 2.49
N ASP A 31 9.17 5.16 2.64
CA ASP A 31 10.18 4.91 1.60
C ASP A 31 9.55 4.22 0.39
N LEU A 32 8.62 3.28 0.65
CA LEU A 32 7.82 2.66 -0.40
C LEU A 32 6.97 3.69 -1.16
N ALA A 33 6.33 4.62 -0.45
CA ALA A 33 5.56 5.69 -1.09
C ALA A 33 6.45 6.64 -1.91
N ALA A 34 7.67 6.93 -1.48
CA ALA A 34 8.62 7.71 -2.28
C ALA A 34 9.01 6.97 -3.57
N ALA A 35 9.40 5.69 -3.47
CA ALA A 35 9.79 4.88 -4.62
C ALA A 35 8.64 4.67 -5.63
N LEU A 36 7.39 4.59 -5.15
CA LEU A 36 6.20 4.57 -5.99
C LEU A 36 6.05 5.86 -6.82
N ARG A 37 6.22 7.03 -6.18
CA ARG A 37 6.19 8.34 -6.87
C ARG A 37 7.26 8.44 -7.96
N GLU A 38 8.47 7.99 -7.67
CA GLU A 38 9.58 7.98 -8.65
C GLU A 38 9.30 7.09 -9.88
N ARG A 39 8.41 6.11 -9.74
CA ARG A 39 7.94 5.25 -10.84
C ARG A 39 6.67 5.76 -11.52
N GLY A 40 6.17 6.94 -11.15
CA GLY A 40 5.01 7.57 -11.75
C GLY A 40 3.67 7.13 -11.18
N PHE A 41 3.66 6.39 -10.06
CA PHE A 41 2.44 6.09 -9.31
C PHE A 41 2.04 7.26 -8.40
N ALA A 42 0.78 7.30 -8.02
CA ALA A 42 0.18 8.28 -7.10
C ALA A 42 -0.20 7.59 -5.77
N PRO A 43 0.72 7.49 -4.80
CA PRO A 43 0.40 6.93 -3.49
C PRO A 43 -0.42 7.88 -2.62
N HIS A 44 -1.45 7.33 -2.00
CA HIS A 44 -2.41 7.95 -1.10
C HIS A 44 -2.27 7.29 0.28
N PRO A 45 -1.57 7.95 1.22
CA PRO A 45 -1.49 7.49 2.60
C PRO A 45 -2.88 7.53 3.24
N VAL A 46 -3.33 6.41 3.82
CA VAL A 46 -4.61 6.32 4.54
C VAL A 46 -4.36 5.66 5.87
N ASP A 47 -4.85 6.24 6.96
CA ASP A 47 -4.71 5.66 8.30
C ASP A 47 -5.39 4.29 8.38
N THR A 48 -4.58 3.25 8.57
CA THR A 48 -5.00 1.85 8.76
C THR A 48 -4.59 1.30 10.12
N SER A 49 -4.28 2.17 11.09
CA SER A 49 -3.76 1.79 12.41
C SER A 49 -4.68 0.79 13.17
N GLU A 50 -6.00 0.94 13.07
CA GLU A 50 -6.94 0.00 13.68
C GLU A 50 -6.99 -1.36 12.97
N LEU A 51 -6.78 -1.40 11.64
CA LEU A 51 -6.69 -2.66 10.89
C LEU A 51 -5.42 -3.44 11.25
N LEU A 52 -4.32 -2.71 11.49
CA LEU A 52 -3.02 -3.29 11.86
C LEU A 52 -3.11 -4.09 13.16
N LYS A 53 -3.93 -3.66 14.12
CA LYS A 53 -4.20 -4.42 15.37
C LYS A 53 -4.79 -5.80 15.10
N GLY A 54 -5.54 -5.95 14.01
CA GLY A 54 -6.06 -7.24 13.53
C GLY A 54 -5.14 -7.97 12.55
N GLY A 55 -3.93 -7.44 12.29
CA GLY A 55 -2.98 -8.00 11.32
C GLY A 55 -3.33 -7.71 9.85
N GLY A 56 -4.19 -6.74 9.57
CA GLY A 56 -4.64 -6.39 8.22
C GLY A 56 -4.22 -5.00 7.77
N GLY A 57 -4.11 -4.80 6.45
CA GLY A 57 -3.96 -3.48 5.83
C GLY A 57 -5.06 -3.22 4.80
N ALA A 58 -4.86 -2.20 3.96
CA ALA A 58 -5.86 -1.78 2.98
C ALA A 58 -6.27 -2.90 2.02
N LYS A 59 -5.32 -3.67 1.47
CA LYS A 59 -5.62 -4.75 0.52
C LYS A 59 -6.48 -5.84 1.14
N CYS A 60 -6.25 -6.20 2.41
CA CYS A 60 -7.04 -7.22 3.11
C CYS A 60 -8.53 -6.87 3.24
N CYS A 61 -8.90 -5.59 3.18
CA CYS A 61 -10.29 -5.11 3.23
C CYS A 61 -10.91 -4.89 1.84
N THR A 62 -10.22 -5.27 0.76
CA THR A 62 -10.66 -5.04 -0.61
C THR A 62 -10.82 -6.34 -1.38
N LEU A 63 -11.87 -6.42 -2.18
CA LEU A 63 -12.07 -7.47 -3.16
C LEU A 63 -12.29 -6.82 -4.53
N GLU A 64 -11.37 -7.09 -5.46
CA GLU A 64 -11.53 -6.66 -6.83
C GLU A 64 -12.45 -7.63 -7.57
N ILE A 65 -13.64 -7.15 -7.95
CA ILE A 65 -14.67 -7.96 -8.62
C ILE A 65 -14.60 -7.91 -10.15
N ARG A 66 -13.72 -7.06 -10.69
CA ARG A 66 -13.49 -6.94 -12.12
C ARG A 66 -12.39 -7.91 -12.52
N SER A 67 -12.51 -8.51 -13.70
CA SER A 67 -11.45 -9.34 -14.26
C SER A 67 -10.19 -8.50 -14.50
N ALA A 68 -9.03 -9.08 -14.19
CA ALA A 68 -7.74 -8.47 -14.50
C ALA A 68 -7.70 -8.12 -16.00
N ARG A 69 -7.31 -6.88 -16.30
CA ARG A 69 -7.07 -6.43 -17.67
C ARG A 69 -5.77 -6.99 -18.22
#